data_AF-R4LXI8-F1
#
_entry.id   AF-R4LXI8-F1
#
_cell.length_a   1.000
_cell.length_b   1.000
_cell.length_c   1.000
_cell.angle_alpha   90.00
_cell.angle_beta   90.00
_cell.angle_gamma   90.00
#
_symmetry.space_group_name_H-M   'P 1'
#
loop_
_entity.id
_entity.type
_entity.pdbx_description
1 polymer ?
#
loop_
_entity_poly.entity_id
_entity_poly.type
_entity_poly.pdbx_seq_one_letter_code
_entity_poly.pdbx_strand_id
1 'polypeptide(L)'
;MRWIGVLVTALVLSACAANPPANTTSPTAGQSLDCTKPATIVQQLVCHDRQLTSLDHRLSTAYQQALAHRRSAALEAAQSSWTMLRDACAQDTDPRTCVQEAYQTRLVQLAIADPATATPPVLTYRCPTQDGPLTAQFYNQFDPKTAVLNWKGDQVIVFVELSGSGARYGRQGIEYWEHQGEVRLDFHGATFVCRTS
;
A
#
# COMPACT_ATOMS: atom_id res chain seq x y z
N MET A 1 49.25 10.02 -63.63
CA MET A 1 49.29 11.41 -63.12
C MET A 1 48.22 11.51 -62.06
N ARG A 2 48.61 11.54 -60.76
CA ARG A 2 48.70 12.75 -59.92
C ARG A 2 47.31 13.44 -59.76
N TRP A 3 46.70 13.73 -58.60
CA TRP A 3 47.10 13.87 -57.18
C TRP A 3 45.80 13.87 -56.31
N ILE A 4 45.81 13.23 -55.13
CA ILE A 4 45.74 13.79 -53.75
C ILE A 4 44.40 14.45 -53.34
N GLY A 5 43.86 14.00 -52.21
CA GLY A 5 42.88 14.74 -51.41
C GLY A 5 42.39 13.97 -50.17
N VAL A 6 43.27 13.67 -49.21
CA VAL A 6 42.91 13.14 -47.89
C VAL A 6 42.29 14.27 -47.07
N LEU A 7 41.01 14.14 -46.69
CA LEU A 7 40.33 15.04 -45.75
C LEU A 7 40.38 14.43 -44.35
N VAL A 8 41.26 14.98 -43.50
CA VAL A 8 41.29 14.75 -42.06
C VAL A 8 40.16 15.57 -41.44
N THR A 9 39.12 14.90 -40.95
CA THR A 9 38.04 15.54 -40.18
C THR A 9 38.43 15.59 -38.71
N ALA A 10 38.54 16.80 -38.17
CA ALA A 10 38.84 17.07 -36.78
C ALA A 10 37.65 16.67 -35.88
N LEU A 11 37.91 15.85 -34.87
CA LEU A 11 36.96 15.50 -33.82
C LEU A 11 36.74 16.70 -32.89
N VAL A 12 35.53 17.24 -32.84
CA VAL A 12 35.14 18.29 -31.89
C VAL A 12 34.76 17.60 -30.57
N LEU A 13 35.56 17.78 -29.52
CA LEU A 13 35.17 17.41 -28.16
C LEU A 13 34.13 18.41 -27.66
N SER A 14 32.85 18.03 -27.74
CA SER A 14 31.77 18.75 -27.06
C SER A 14 31.79 18.39 -25.58
N ALA A 15 32.15 19.35 -24.72
CA ALA A 15 32.09 19.21 -23.28
C ALA A 15 30.63 19.24 -22.82
N CYS A 16 30.12 18.11 -22.31
CA CYS A 16 28.84 18.07 -21.63
C CYS A 16 28.92 18.93 -20.35
N ALA A 17 28.25 20.07 -20.34
CA ALA A 17 27.97 20.80 -19.12
C ALA A 17 27.05 19.91 -18.25
N ALA A 18 27.60 19.35 -17.17
CA ALA A 18 26.82 18.68 -16.15
C ALA A 18 26.01 19.76 -15.39
N ASN A 19 24.73 19.91 -15.72
CA ASN A 19 23.81 20.63 -14.86
C ASN A 19 23.76 19.91 -13.50
N PRO A 20 23.89 20.62 -12.37
CA PRO A 20 23.65 20.00 -11.07
C PRO A 20 22.21 19.49 -11.02
N PRO A 21 21.96 18.32 -10.40
CA PRO A 21 20.60 17.84 -10.24
C PRO A 21 19.80 18.90 -9.47
N ALA A 22 18.65 19.28 -10.02
CA ALA A 22 17.67 20.05 -9.27
C ALA A 22 17.40 19.29 -7.97
N ASN A 23 17.62 19.95 -6.83
CA ASN A 23 17.23 19.46 -5.51
C ASN A 23 15.72 19.24 -5.54
N THR A 24 15.32 18.03 -5.92
CA THR A 24 13.97 17.56 -5.73
C THR A 24 13.89 17.25 -4.25
N THR A 25 13.50 18.25 -3.45
CA THR A 25 13.11 18.02 -2.06
C THR A 25 11.99 17.01 -2.11
N SER A 26 12.30 15.72 -1.93
CA SER A 26 11.28 14.70 -1.77
C SER A 26 10.35 15.20 -0.67
N PRO A 27 9.02 15.18 -0.86
CA PRO A 27 8.10 15.51 0.21
C PRO A 27 8.50 14.67 1.42
N THR A 28 8.65 15.31 2.57
CA THR A 28 9.11 14.63 3.78
C THR A 28 8.15 13.48 4.07
N ALA A 29 8.59 12.26 3.79
CA ALA A 29 7.75 11.07 3.90
C ALA A 29 7.18 11.02 5.32
N GLY A 30 5.84 11.09 5.43
CA GLY A 30 5.14 10.98 6.71
C GLY A 30 4.68 12.27 7.39
N GLN A 31 4.83 13.43 6.74
CA GLN A 31 3.99 14.59 7.05
C GLN A 31 2.66 14.50 6.29
N SER A 32 1.61 15.10 6.84
CA SER A 32 0.34 15.27 6.12
C SER A 32 0.54 16.11 4.87
N LEU A 33 -0.28 15.89 3.85
CA LEU A 33 -0.20 16.60 2.59
C LEU A 33 -0.47 18.11 2.76
N ASP A 34 0.31 18.94 2.07
CA ASP A 34 0.03 20.37 1.93
C ASP A 34 -1.00 20.58 0.81
N CYS A 35 -2.27 20.70 1.20
CA CYS A 35 -3.37 20.89 0.26
C CYS A 35 -3.39 22.25 -0.45
N THR A 36 -2.50 23.19 -0.09
CA THR A 36 -2.31 24.42 -0.88
C THR A 36 -1.50 24.19 -2.15
N LYS A 37 -0.71 23.11 -2.20
CA LYS A 37 0.21 22.78 -3.30
C LYS A 37 0.31 21.25 -3.52
N PRO A 38 -0.79 20.58 -3.91
CA PRO A 38 -0.75 19.15 -4.21
C PRO A 38 0.16 18.87 -5.42
N ALA A 39 1.06 17.90 -5.29
CA ALA A 39 2.05 17.57 -6.32
C ALA A 39 1.57 16.53 -7.35
N THR A 40 0.51 15.79 -7.04
CA THR A 40 -0.05 14.74 -7.91
C THR A 40 -1.57 14.79 -7.96
N ILE A 41 -2.17 14.17 -8.98
CA ILE A 41 -3.64 14.04 -9.10
C ILE A 41 -4.24 13.31 -7.89
N VAL A 42 -3.54 12.29 -7.38
CA VAL A 42 -3.96 11.59 -6.15
C VAL A 42 -3.92 12.52 -4.94
N GLN A 43 -2.89 13.36 -4.79
CA GLN A 43 -2.85 14.32 -3.69
C GLN A 43 -3.96 15.36 -3.82
N GLN A 44 -4.27 15.81 -5.03
CA GLN A 44 -5.41 16.69 -5.28
C GLN A 44 -6.72 16.01 -4.88
N LEU A 45 -6.93 14.74 -5.26
CA LEU A 45 -8.09 13.94 -4.84
C LEU A 45 -8.20 13.86 -3.30
N VAL A 46 -7.09 13.55 -2.61
CA VAL A 46 -7.05 13.50 -1.15
C VAL A 46 -7.49 14.82 -0.53
N CYS A 47 -7.01 15.95 -1.07
CA CYS A 47 -7.30 17.28 -0.56
C CYS A 47 -8.74 17.77 -0.80
N HIS A 48 -9.45 17.19 -1.76
CA HIS A 48 -10.85 17.55 -2.06
C HIS A 48 -11.86 16.60 -1.42
N ASP A 49 -11.44 15.42 -0.95
CA ASP A 49 -12.26 14.46 -0.22
C ASP A 49 -11.98 14.54 1.29
N ARG A 50 -13.00 14.93 2.07
CA ARG A 50 -12.88 15.09 3.53
C ARG A 50 -12.47 13.80 4.25
N GLN A 51 -12.95 12.65 3.79
CA GLN A 51 -12.61 11.37 4.38
C GLN A 51 -11.14 11.02 4.09
N LEU A 52 -10.67 11.24 2.87
CA LEU A 52 -9.27 11.00 2.51
C LEU A 52 -8.32 11.97 3.22
N THR A 53 -8.70 13.25 3.38
CA THR A 53 -7.94 14.21 4.18
C THR A 53 -7.84 13.77 5.64
N SER A 54 -8.93 13.28 6.24
CA SER A 54 -8.92 12.73 7.60
C SER A 54 -7.98 11.52 7.73
N LEU A 55 -7.99 10.62 6.74
CA LEU A 55 -7.08 9.48 6.69
C LEU A 55 -5.61 9.91 6.56
N ASP A 56 -5.32 10.95 5.79
CA ASP A 56 -3.97 11.52 5.68
C ASP A 56 -3.44 12.07 7.01
N HIS A 57 -4.25 12.85 7.72
CA HIS A 57 -3.89 13.35 9.05
C HIS A 57 -3.70 12.23 10.08
N ARG A 58 -4.58 11.22 10.08
CA ARG A 58 -4.45 10.03 10.94
C ARG A 58 -3.15 9.30 10.65
N LEU A 59 -2.82 9.10 9.37
CA LEU A 59 -1.60 8.40 8.99
C LEU A 59 -0.36 9.18 9.37
N SER A 60 -0.33 10.50 9.15
CA SER A 60 0.80 11.33 9.57
C SER A 60 1.02 11.23 11.08
N THR A 61 -0.05 11.31 11.87
CA THR A 61 0.01 11.15 13.33
C THR A 61 0.56 9.78 13.74
N ALA A 62 0.01 8.70 13.18
CA ALA A 62 0.44 7.33 13.47
C ALA A 62 1.91 7.11 13.08
N TYR A 63 2.36 7.68 11.96
CA TYR A 63 3.74 7.58 11.52
C TYR A 63 4.70 8.34 12.44
N GLN A 64 4.34 9.54 12.89
CA GLN A 64 5.14 10.28 13.86
C GLN A 64 5.25 9.53 15.20
N GLN A 65 4.18 8.87 15.65
CA GLN A 65 4.21 8.00 16.83
C GLN A 65 5.17 6.82 16.63
N ALA A 66 5.12 6.16 15.47
CA ALA A 66 6.02 5.06 15.14
C ALA A 66 7.50 5.51 15.11
N LEU A 67 7.78 6.70 14.55
CA LEU A 67 9.11 7.30 14.55
C LEU A 67 9.60 7.61 15.97
N ALA A 68 8.73 8.13 16.84
CA ALA A 68 9.05 8.43 18.22
C ALA A 68 9.31 7.17 19.06
N HIS A 69 8.58 6.09 18.79
CA HIS A 69 8.79 4.81 19.45
C HIS A 69 10.10 4.13 19.00
N ARG A 70 10.28 3.97 17.68
CA ARG A 70 11.49 3.36 17.12
C ARG A 70 11.74 3.78 15.67
N ARG A 71 12.43 4.92 15.50
CA ARG A 71 12.93 5.33 14.19
C ARG A 71 13.90 4.29 13.62
N SER A 72 13.73 3.94 12.35
CA SER A 72 14.63 3.06 11.62
C SER A 72 14.59 3.35 10.12
N ALA A 73 15.67 3.06 9.41
CA ALA A 73 15.72 3.19 7.95
C ALA A 73 14.65 2.34 7.26
N ALA A 74 14.31 1.17 7.82
CA ALA A 74 13.25 0.31 7.29
C ALA A 74 11.86 0.97 7.40
N LEU A 75 11.55 1.63 8.53
CA LEU A 75 10.29 2.35 8.71
C LEU A 75 10.16 3.54 7.74
N GLU A 76 11.25 4.28 7.52
CA GLU A 76 11.31 5.40 6.55
C GLU A 76 11.18 4.91 5.11
N ALA A 77 11.90 3.86 4.74
CA ALA A 77 11.79 3.25 3.42
C ALA A 77 10.37 2.73 3.16
N ALA A 78 9.76 2.05 4.13
CA ALA A 78 8.39 1.58 4.01
C ALA A 78 7.38 2.72 3.83
N GLN A 79 7.59 3.87 4.50
CA GLN A 79 6.74 5.05 4.33
C GLN A 79 6.90 5.70 2.95
N SER A 80 8.13 5.77 2.44
CA SER A 80 8.41 6.24 1.09
C SER A 80 7.75 5.34 0.04
N SER A 81 7.94 4.02 0.15
CA SER A 81 7.30 3.03 -0.72
C SER A 81 5.79 3.11 -0.67
N TRP A 82 5.20 3.28 0.52
CA TRP A 82 3.77 3.49 0.65
C TRP A 82 3.27 4.72 -0.11
N THR A 83 4.02 5.83 -0.08
CA THR A 83 3.64 7.06 -0.80
C THR A 83 3.58 6.81 -2.32
N MET A 84 4.52 6.03 -2.85
CA MET A 84 4.51 5.62 -4.25
C MET A 84 3.30 4.73 -4.59
N LEU A 85 2.97 3.78 -3.72
CA LEU A 85 1.79 2.90 -3.90
C LEU A 85 0.48 3.71 -3.88
N ARG A 86 0.34 4.68 -2.97
CA ARG A 86 -0.81 5.58 -2.94
C ARG A 86 -0.93 6.36 -4.24
N ASP A 87 0.17 6.96 -4.71
CA ASP A 87 0.13 7.80 -5.91
C ASP A 87 -0.09 6.98 -7.20
N ALA A 88 0.25 5.67 -7.19
CA ALA A 88 -0.07 4.75 -8.28
C ALA A 88 -1.58 4.51 -8.47
N CYS A 89 -2.42 4.78 -7.45
CA CYS A 89 -3.88 4.72 -7.58
C CYS A 89 -4.46 5.66 -8.67
N ALA A 90 -3.67 6.60 -9.19
CA ALA A 90 -4.05 7.38 -10.37
C ALA A 90 -4.38 6.51 -11.60
N GLN A 91 -3.88 5.28 -11.64
CA GLN A 91 -4.09 4.32 -12.73
C GLN A 91 -5.21 3.31 -12.44
N ASP A 92 -5.80 3.35 -11.25
CA ASP A 92 -6.89 2.45 -10.87
C ASP A 92 -8.20 2.83 -11.57
N THR A 93 -9.10 1.87 -11.75
CA THR A 93 -10.44 2.12 -12.33
C THR A 93 -11.36 2.87 -11.36
N ASP A 94 -11.11 2.76 -10.06
CA ASP A 94 -11.69 3.60 -9.00
C ASP A 94 -10.57 4.16 -8.10
N PRO A 95 -9.94 5.28 -8.54
CA PRO A 95 -8.84 5.91 -7.81
C PRO A 95 -9.19 6.28 -6.36
N ARG A 96 -10.45 6.64 -6.11
CA ARG A 96 -10.88 7.10 -4.78
C ARG A 96 -10.89 5.94 -3.79
N THR A 97 -11.46 4.80 -4.18
CA THR A 97 -11.45 3.59 -3.35
C THR A 97 -10.03 3.06 -3.17
N CYS A 98 -9.22 3.00 -4.23
CA CYS A 98 -7.82 2.60 -4.14
C CYS A 98 -7.04 3.45 -3.12
N VAL A 99 -7.19 4.78 -3.16
CA VAL A 99 -6.51 5.68 -2.21
C VAL A 99 -7.02 5.46 -0.78
N GLN A 100 -8.32 5.29 -0.58
CA GLN A 100 -8.88 5.00 0.75
C GLN A 100 -8.24 3.73 1.34
N GLU A 101 -8.21 2.65 0.57
CA GLU A 101 -7.64 1.38 1.00
C GLU A 101 -6.13 1.48 1.23
N ALA A 102 -5.40 2.24 0.41
CA ALA A 102 -3.97 2.47 0.61
C ALA A 102 -3.68 3.15 1.96
N TYR A 103 -4.49 4.13 2.38
CA TYR A 103 -4.38 4.74 3.70
C TYR A 103 -4.75 3.77 4.82
N GLN A 104 -5.89 3.08 4.70
CA GLN A 104 -6.36 2.14 5.72
C GLN A 104 -5.35 1.00 5.93
N THR A 105 -4.80 0.46 4.83
CA THR A 105 -3.77 -0.59 4.87
C THR A 105 -2.54 -0.12 5.63
N ARG A 106 -2.06 1.10 5.35
CA ARG A 106 -0.86 1.62 6.02
C ARG A 106 -1.08 1.90 7.50
N LEU A 107 -2.25 2.40 7.87
CA LEU A 107 -2.63 2.56 9.28
C LEU A 107 -2.60 1.22 10.02
N VAL A 108 -3.15 0.17 9.41
CA VAL A 108 -3.09 -1.19 9.96
C VAL A 108 -1.65 -1.68 10.07
N GLN A 109 -0.82 -1.52 9.03
CA GLN A 109 0.59 -1.92 9.05
C GLN A 109 1.38 -1.26 10.18
N LEU A 110 1.17 0.05 10.41
CA LEU A 110 1.81 0.77 11.51
C LEU A 110 1.29 0.26 12.86
N ALA A 111 -0.02 0.04 13.00
CA ALA A 111 -0.61 -0.46 14.23
C ALA A 111 -0.13 -1.87 14.58
N ILE A 112 -0.15 -2.84 13.67
CA ILE A 112 0.27 -4.22 13.96
C ILE A 112 1.79 -4.35 14.17
N ALA A 113 2.58 -3.37 13.71
CA ALA A 113 4.02 -3.30 13.98
C ALA A 113 4.34 -2.73 15.38
N ASP A 114 3.38 -2.09 16.03
CA ASP A 114 3.52 -1.59 17.40
C ASP A 114 3.37 -2.74 18.40
N PRO A 115 4.39 -3.02 19.25
CA PRO A 115 4.29 -4.04 20.29
C PRO A 115 3.17 -3.82 21.32
N ALA A 116 2.65 -2.59 21.45
CA ALA A 116 1.53 -2.27 22.32
C ALA A 116 0.17 -2.70 21.75
N THR A 117 0.10 -3.02 20.45
CA THR A 117 -1.13 -3.48 19.83
C THR A 117 -1.48 -4.89 20.27
N ALA A 118 -2.70 -5.07 20.79
CA ALA A 118 -3.20 -6.39 21.16
C ALA A 118 -3.32 -7.30 19.92
N THR A 119 -2.51 -8.36 19.89
CA THR A 119 -2.49 -9.34 18.80
C THR A 119 -3.59 -10.40 19.01
N PRO A 120 -4.58 -10.52 18.09
CA PRO A 120 -5.61 -11.54 18.17
C PRO A 120 -5.04 -12.95 17.86
N PRO A 121 -5.75 -14.01 18.25
CA PRO A 121 -5.34 -15.38 17.93
C PRO A 121 -5.30 -15.60 16.41
N VAL A 122 -4.36 -16.45 15.98
CA VAL A 122 -4.27 -16.91 14.59
C VAL A 122 -5.29 -18.01 14.37
N LEU A 123 -6.22 -17.81 13.43
CA LEU A 123 -7.12 -18.84 12.94
C LEU A 123 -6.48 -19.53 11.74
N THR A 124 -6.38 -20.85 11.80
CA THR A 124 -5.84 -21.67 10.71
C THR A 124 -6.96 -22.37 9.96
N TYR A 125 -6.94 -22.28 8.64
CA TYR A 125 -7.93 -22.91 7.79
C TYR A 125 -7.35 -24.13 7.06
N ARG A 126 -8.21 -25.12 6.83
CA ARG A 126 -7.94 -26.23 5.94
C ARG A 126 -8.45 -25.86 4.55
N CYS A 127 -7.53 -25.56 3.65
CA CYS A 127 -7.81 -25.30 2.24
C CYS A 127 -7.41 -26.52 1.39
N PRO A 128 -7.87 -26.63 0.13
CA PRO A 128 -7.31 -27.56 -0.84
C PRO A 128 -5.78 -27.43 -0.90
N THR A 129 -5.08 -28.55 -1.12
CA THR A 129 -3.61 -28.62 -1.02
C THR A 129 -2.90 -27.59 -1.92
N GLN A 130 -3.45 -27.30 -3.09
CA GLN A 130 -2.92 -26.32 -4.05
C GLN A 130 -3.20 -24.85 -3.69
N ASP A 131 -4.11 -24.62 -2.74
CA ASP A 131 -4.64 -23.30 -2.37
C ASP A 131 -4.31 -22.92 -0.91
N GLY A 132 -3.59 -23.78 -0.18
CA GLY A 132 -3.23 -23.59 1.22
C GLY A 132 -1.72 -23.51 1.48
N PRO A 133 -1.32 -23.25 2.75
CA PRO A 133 -2.19 -22.96 3.89
C PRO A 133 -2.70 -21.50 3.89
N LEU A 134 -3.80 -21.28 4.63
CA LEU A 134 -4.34 -19.96 4.93
C LEU A 134 -4.44 -19.77 6.44
N THR A 135 -4.02 -18.60 6.91
CA THR A 135 -4.30 -18.15 8.28
C THR A 135 -4.94 -16.77 8.27
N ALA A 136 -5.70 -16.45 9.33
CA ALA A 136 -6.28 -15.13 9.52
C ALA A 136 -6.15 -14.65 10.97
N GLN A 137 -6.04 -13.33 11.13
CA GLN A 137 -6.11 -12.63 12.40
C GLN A 137 -7.14 -11.51 12.29
N PHE A 138 -8.11 -11.45 13.20
CA PHE A 138 -9.20 -10.47 13.16
C PHE A 138 -8.99 -9.38 14.21
N TYR A 139 -8.65 -8.18 13.75
CA TYR A 139 -8.43 -7.00 14.57
C TYR A 139 -9.74 -6.21 14.69
N ASN A 140 -10.54 -6.58 15.69
CA ASN A 140 -11.86 -5.98 15.97
C ASN A 140 -11.76 -4.58 16.61
N GLN A 141 -10.59 -4.21 17.13
CA GLN A 141 -10.32 -2.91 17.72
C GLN A 141 -9.97 -1.83 16.69
N PHE A 142 -9.75 -2.20 15.43
CA PHE A 142 -9.48 -1.25 14.35
C PHE A 142 -10.78 -0.69 13.76
N ASP A 143 -10.67 0.50 13.19
CA ASP A 143 -11.74 1.16 12.47
C ASP A 143 -11.28 1.53 11.04
N PRO A 144 -11.79 0.82 10.00
CA PRO A 144 -12.77 -0.28 10.07
C PRO A 144 -12.17 -1.56 10.67
N LYS A 145 -13.03 -2.50 11.12
CA LYS A 145 -12.59 -3.83 11.54
C LYS A 145 -11.84 -4.49 10.40
N THR A 146 -10.75 -5.17 10.75
CA THR A 146 -9.77 -5.61 9.77
C THR A 146 -9.45 -7.08 9.97
N ALA A 147 -9.29 -7.83 8.88
CA ALA A 147 -8.65 -9.13 8.90
C ALA A 147 -7.28 -9.05 8.22
N VAL A 148 -6.27 -9.61 8.88
CA VAL A 148 -4.95 -9.86 8.28
C VAL A 148 -4.92 -11.32 7.86
N LEU A 149 -4.95 -11.55 6.55
CA LEU A 149 -4.87 -12.87 5.93
C LEU A 149 -3.41 -13.15 5.58
N ASN A 150 -2.97 -14.40 5.73
CA ASN A 150 -1.70 -14.87 5.19
C ASN A 150 -1.99 -16.09 4.30
N TRP A 151 -1.77 -15.91 3.00
CA TRP A 151 -2.03 -16.90 1.96
C TRP A 151 -0.76 -17.13 1.14
N LYS A 152 -0.27 -18.38 1.09
CA LYS A 152 0.96 -18.75 0.37
C LYS A 152 2.21 -17.94 0.77
N GLY A 153 2.21 -17.37 1.98
CA GLY A 153 3.29 -16.52 2.50
C GLY A 153 3.06 -15.03 2.26
N ASP A 154 2.06 -14.65 1.47
CA ASP A 154 1.70 -13.27 1.22
C ASP A 154 0.68 -12.79 2.26
N GLN A 155 1.03 -11.70 2.94
CA GLN A 155 0.13 -11.03 3.87
C GLN A 155 -0.78 -10.06 3.13
N VAL A 156 -2.08 -10.16 3.37
CA VAL A 156 -3.11 -9.29 2.81
C VAL A 156 -3.95 -8.72 3.94
N ILE A 157 -4.19 -7.42 3.91
CA ILE A 157 -5.08 -6.72 4.83
C ILE A 157 -6.40 -6.47 4.12
N VAL A 158 -7.51 -6.91 4.69
CA VAL A 158 -8.87 -6.70 4.18
C VAL A 158 -9.76 -6.08 5.25
N PHE A 159 -10.78 -5.33 4.83
CA PHE A 159 -11.63 -4.54 5.73
C PHE A 159 -13.05 -5.10 5.76
N VAL A 160 -13.75 -4.95 6.88
CA VAL A 160 -15.12 -5.45 7.01
C VAL A 160 -16.04 -4.81 5.96
N GLU A 161 -16.86 -5.64 5.33
CA GLU A 161 -17.88 -5.22 4.37
C GLU A 161 -19.28 -5.53 4.91
N LEU A 162 -20.29 -4.82 4.40
CA LEU A 162 -21.69 -5.12 4.71
C LEU A 162 -22.07 -6.49 4.13
N SER A 163 -22.73 -7.31 4.95
CA SER A 163 -23.26 -8.61 4.53
C SER A 163 -24.61 -8.88 5.18
N GLY A 164 -25.49 -9.60 4.46
CA GLY A 164 -26.77 -10.08 4.98
C GLY A 164 -26.64 -11.30 5.91
N SER A 165 -25.56 -12.05 5.80
CA SER A 165 -25.21 -13.16 6.69
C SER A 165 -23.71 -13.45 6.70
N GLY A 166 -23.22 -14.00 7.80
CA GLY A 166 -21.80 -14.33 7.96
C GLY A 166 -20.90 -13.11 8.09
N ALA A 167 -19.59 -13.34 8.08
CA ALA A 167 -18.58 -12.30 8.20
C ALA A 167 -17.87 -12.10 6.86
N ARG A 168 -18.06 -10.92 6.25
CA ARG A 168 -17.46 -10.55 4.97
C ARG A 168 -16.39 -9.49 5.19
N TYR A 169 -15.22 -9.72 4.62
CA TYR A 169 -14.13 -8.78 4.57
C TYR A 169 -13.62 -8.71 3.14
N GLY A 170 -13.27 -7.53 2.68
CA GLY A 170 -12.82 -7.37 1.32
C GLY A 170 -12.06 -6.08 1.12
N ARG A 171 -11.55 -5.98 -0.11
CA ARG A 171 -10.95 -4.81 -0.71
C ARG A 171 -10.92 -5.03 -2.23
N GLN A 172 -10.51 -4.03 -3.01
CA GLN A 172 -10.42 -4.18 -4.47
C GLN A 172 -9.65 -5.45 -4.88
N GLY A 173 -10.37 -6.37 -5.53
CA GLY A 173 -9.85 -7.62 -6.05
C GLY A 173 -9.65 -8.73 -5.02
N ILE A 174 -10.02 -8.56 -3.75
CA ILE A 174 -9.89 -9.61 -2.74
C ILE A 174 -11.15 -9.70 -1.89
N GLU A 175 -11.72 -10.90 -1.77
CA GLU A 175 -12.86 -11.20 -0.91
C GLU A 175 -12.53 -12.35 0.05
N TYR A 176 -12.90 -12.16 1.30
CA TYR A 176 -13.05 -13.19 2.33
C TYR A 176 -14.50 -13.19 2.77
N TRP A 177 -15.16 -14.35 2.74
CA TRP A 177 -16.52 -14.48 3.27
C TRP A 177 -16.69 -15.79 4.04
N GLU A 178 -16.84 -15.67 5.36
CA GLU A 178 -17.21 -16.77 6.24
C GLU A 178 -18.72 -16.90 6.33
N HIS A 179 -19.21 -18.12 6.16
CA HIS A 179 -20.59 -18.48 6.39
C HIS A 179 -20.71 -19.94 6.82
N GLN A 180 -21.17 -20.18 8.05
CA GLN A 180 -21.48 -21.50 8.60
C GLN A 180 -20.27 -22.48 8.62
N GLY A 181 -19.06 -21.98 8.91
CA GLY A 181 -17.84 -22.77 9.03
C GLY A 181 -17.12 -23.02 7.70
N GLU A 182 -17.67 -22.52 6.59
CA GLU A 182 -16.98 -22.44 5.31
C GLU A 182 -16.53 -21.00 5.04
N VAL A 183 -15.32 -20.86 4.50
CA VAL A 183 -14.75 -19.59 4.10
C VAL A 183 -14.55 -19.62 2.58
N ARG A 184 -15.29 -18.79 1.88
CA ARG A 184 -15.10 -18.53 0.45
C ARG A 184 -14.10 -17.41 0.27
N LEU A 185 -13.14 -17.62 -0.62
CA LEU A 185 -12.11 -16.64 -0.94
C LEU A 185 -12.09 -16.37 -2.43
N ASP A 186 -11.80 -15.12 -2.75
CA ASP A 186 -11.44 -14.67 -4.09
C ASP A 186 -10.17 -13.82 -3.95
N PHE A 187 -9.07 -14.25 -4.57
CA PHE A 187 -7.86 -13.45 -4.71
C PHE A 187 -7.63 -13.15 -6.19
N HIS A 188 -8.03 -11.96 -6.62
CA HIS A 188 -7.89 -11.47 -7.99
C HIS A 188 -8.44 -12.44 -9.05
N GLY A 189 -9.58 -13.08 -8.77
CA GLY A 189 -10.25 -14.07 -9.60
C GLY A 189 -9.90 -15.53 -9.26
N ALA A 190 -8.87 -15.77 -8.44
CA ALA A 190 -8.55 -17.11 -7.94
C ALA A 190 -9.48 -17.45 -6.77
N THR A 191 -10.50 -18.27 -7.04
CA THR A 191 -11.51 -18.63 -6.04
C THR A 191 -11.29 -20.01 -5.45
N PHE A 192 -11.42 -20.12 -4.13
CA PHE A 192 -11.33 -21.39 -3.41
C PHE A 192 -12.10 -21.34 -2.09
N VAL A 193 -12.37 -22.52 -1.52
CA VAL A 193 -13.11 -22.67 -0.27
C VAL A 193 -12.22 -23.34 0.76
N CYS A 194 -12.15 -22.78 1.96
CA CYS A 194 -11.51 -23.37 3.10
C CYS A 194 -12.51 -23.62 4.23
N ARG A 195 -12.11 -24.44 5.21
CA ARG A 195 -12.91 -24.70 6.42
C ARG A 195 -12.09 -24.39 7.66
N THR A 196 -12.77 -23.97 8.73
CA THR A 196 -12.13 -23.83 10.03
C THR A 196 -11.56 -25.18 10.47
N SER A 197 -10.32 -25.18 10.97
CA SER A 197 -9.68 -26.40 11.46
C SER A 197 -10.30 -26.92 12.73
#